data_AF-A0A420ZDG2-F1
#
_entry.id   AF-A0A420ZDG2-F1
#
_cell.length_a   1.000
_cell.length_b   1.000
_cell.length_c   1.000
_cell.angle_alpha   90.00
_cell.angle_beta   90.00
_cell.angle_gamma   90.00
#
_symmetry.space_group_name_H-M   'P 1'
#
loop_
_entity.id
_entity.type
_entity.pdbx_description
1 polymer ?
#
loop_
_entity_poly.entity_id
_entity_poly.type
_entity_poly.pdbx_seq_one_letter_code
_entity_poly.pdbx_strand_id
1 'polypeptide(L)'
;MQCPNCGHENKPDNIFCVKCATVIKNRPRLERVKHAFMPPQNEHVVDPRTVRFSKPSMPRSKIDWSWVLLGVALFALLLFLIYG
;
A
#
# COMPACT_ATOMS: atom_id res chain seq x y z
N MET A 1 -10.72 24.74 -36.81
CA MET A 1 -10.92 25.16 -35.40
C MET A 1 -9.56 25.28 -34.74
N GLN A 2 -9.24 26.44 -34.19
CA GLN A 2 -7.91 26.70 -33.67
C GLN A 2 -7.75 26.13 -32.26
N CYS A 3 -6.58 25.52 -32.00
CA CYS A 3 -6.24 25.02 -30.68
C CYS A 3 -5.96 26.21 -29.73
N PRO A 4 -6.63 26.30 -28.57
CA PRO A 4 -6.41 27.39 -27.62
C PRO A 4 -5.03 27.35 -26.94
N ASN A 5 -4.32 26.21 -26.99
CA ASN A 5 -3.01 26.05 -26.37
C ASN A 5 -1.84 26.36 -27.31
N CYS A 6 -1.94 26.01 -28.60
CA CYS A 6 -0.81 26.17 -29.54
C CYS A 6 -1.16 26.90 -30.85
N GLY A 7 -2.41 27.34 -31.02
CA GLY A 7 -2.87 28.06 -32.21
C GLY A 7 -3.05 27.22 -33.48
N HIS A 8 -2.75 25.92 -33.45
CA HIS A 8 -2.84 25.08 -34.65
C HIS A 8 -4.29 24.90 -35.15
N GLU A 9 -4.48 25.00 -36.46
CA GLU A 9 -5.74 24.76 -37.16
C GLU A 9 -6.06 23.26 -37.19
N ASN A 10 -7.06 22.82 -36.42
CA ASN A 10 -7.52 21.43 -36.37
C ASN A 10 -8.86 21.26 -37.09
N LYS A 11 -9.13 20.04 -37.58
CA LYS A 11 -10.46 19.68 -38.09
C LYS A 11 -11.51 19.74 -36.97
N PRO A 12 -12.78 20.10 -37.27
CA PRO A 12 -13.84 20.26 -36.26
C PRO A 12 -14.23 18.96 -35.53
N ASP A 13 -13.87 17.81 -36.11
CA ASP A 13 -14.11 16.49 -35.51
C ASP A 13 -12.96 15.99 -34.62
N ASN A 14 -11.83 16.68 -34.62
CA ASN A 14 -10.69 16.31 -33.79
C ASN A 14 -11.03 16.56 -32.31
N ILE A 15 -10.81 15.53 -31.47
CA ILE A 15 -11.01 15.62 -30.01
C ILE A 15 -9.77 16.22 -29.33
N PHE A 16 -8.59 15.92 -29.88
CA PHE A 16 -7.29 16.40 -29.43
C PHE A 16 -6.58 17.15 -30.56
N CYS A 17 -5.71 18.09 -30.21
CA CYS A 17 -4.87 18.78 -31.17
C CYS A 17 -3.80 17.83 -31.71
N VAL A 18 -3.68 17.72 -33.04
CA VAL A 18 -2.68 16.86 -33.68
C VAL A 18 -1.23 17.33 -33.49
N LYS A 19 -1.04 18.59 -33.04
CA LYS A 19 0.28 19.19 -32.83
C LYS A 19 0.77 19.07 -31.37
N CYS A 20 -0.09 19.36 -30.39
CA CYS A 20 0.30 19.44 -28.98
C CYS A 20 -0.50 18.51 -28.05
N ALA A 21 -1.38 17.66 -28.60
CA ALA A 21 -2.23 16.73 -27.87
C ALA A 21 -3.23 17.36 -26.87
N THR A 22 -3.36 18.68 -26.81
CA THR A 22 -4.37 19.33 -25.95
C THR A 22 -5.79 18.94 -26.36
N VAL A 23 -6.65 18.67 -25.38
CA VAL A 23 -8.09 18.43 -25.61
C VAL A 23 -8.72 19.71 -26.14
N ILE A 24 -9.35 19.62 -27.31
CA ILE A 24 -9.97 20.76 -27.99
C ILE A 24 -11.49 20.60 -28.12
N LYS A 25 -12.04 19.43 -27.78
CA LYS A 25 -13.49 19.17 -27.73
C LYS A 25 -13.83 18.30 -26.54
N ASN A 26 -14.62 18.83 -25.60
CA ASN A 26 -15.11 18.05 -24.46
C ASN A 26 -16.22 17.09 -24.91
N ARG A 27 -15.99 15.79 -24.75
CA ARG A 27 -17.07 14.79 -24.81
C ARG A 27 -17.46 14.40 -23.39
N PRO A 28 -18.73 14.59 -22.96
CA PRO A 28 -19.17 14.26 -21.60
C PRO A 28 -19.05 12.76 -21.28
N ARG A 29 -19.05 11.89 -22.31
CA ARG A 29 -18.75 10.46 -22.15
C ARG A 29 -17.27 10.19 -21.83
N LEU A 30 -16.34 10.92 -22.43
CA LEU A 30 -14.91 10.78 -22.15
C LEU A 30 -14.58 11.27 -20.73
N GLU A 31 -15.22 12.34 -20.29
CA GLU A 31 -15.07 12.83 -18.92
C GLU A 31 -15.56 11.80 -17.90
N ARG A 32 -16.76 11.23 -18.08
CA ARG A 32 -17.24 10.14 -17.20
C ARG A 32 -16.30 8.93 -17.15
N VAL A 33 -15.73 8.54 -18.29
CA VAL A 33 -14.74 7.45 -18.35
C VAL A 33 -13.46 7.86 -17.61
N LYS A 34 -12.90 9.05 -17.82
CA LYS A 34 -11.73 9.51 -17.06
C LYS A 34 -11.96 9.46 -15.55
N HIS A 35 -13.12 9.89 -15.07
CA HIS A 35 -13.43 9.86 -13.64
C HIS A 35 -13.63 8.43 -13.10
N ALA A 36 -14.12 7.51 -13.94
CA ALA A 36 -14.27 6.11 -13.56
C ALA A 36 -12.93 5.34 -13.55
N PHE A 37 -11.98 5.69 -14.42
CA PHE A 37 -10.68 5.01 -14.54
C PHE A 37 -9.55 5.68 -13.76
N MET A 38 -9.63 6.99 -13.52
CA MET A 38 -8.72 7.77 -12.69
C MET A 38 -9.50 8.27 -11.48
N PRO A 39 -9.46 7.55 -10.34
CA PRO A 39 -10.01 8.09 -9.09
C PRO A 39 -9.30 9.41 -8.74
N PRO A 40 -9.98 10.34 -8.03
CA PRO A 40 -9.39 11.60 -7.63
C PRO A 40 -8.10 11.34 -6.85
N GLN A 41 -6.98 11.82 -7.37
CA GLN A 41 -5.64 11.53 -6.81
C GLN A 41 -5.45 12.12 -5.40
N ASN A 42 -6.34 13.02 -5.04
CA ASN A 42 -6.47 13.71 -3.77
C ASN A 42 -6.84 12.74 -2.63
N GLU A 43 -7.43 11.59 -2.95
CA GLU A 43 -7.88 10.60 -1.96
C GLU A 43 -6.72 9.75 -1.41
N HIS A 44 -5.58 9.73 -2.11
CA HIS A 44 -4.38 8.99 -1.70
C HIS A 44 -3.33 9.84 -0.95
N VAL A 45 -3.58 11.14 -0.73
CA VAL A 45 -2.68 11.97 0.11
C VAL A 45 -3.06 11.76 1.58
N VAL A 46 -2.60 10.65 2.15
CA VAL A 46 -2.65 10.44 3.61
C VAL A 46 -1.54 11.29 4.23
N ASP A 47 -1.90 12.32 5.01
CA ASP A 47 -0.93 13.12 5.76
C ASP A 47 -0.18 12.21 6.74
N PRO A 48 1.17 12.10 6.66
CA PRO A 48 1.97 11.30 7.57
C PRO A 48 1.72 11.62 9.06
N ARG A 49 1.29 12.84 9.39
CA ARG A 49 0.96 13.27 10.77
C ARG A 49 -0.32 12.65 11.32
N THR A 50 -1.20 12.17 10.44
CA THR A 50 -2.49 11.57 10.83
C THR A 50 -2.40 10.07 11.08
N VAL A 51 -1.30 9.43 10.66
CA VAL A 51 -1.08 8.00 10.86
C VAL A 51 -0.65 7.73 12.31
N ARG A 52 -1.55 7.18 13.13
CA ARG A 52 -1.18 6.62 14.45
C ARG A 52 -0.65 5.20 14.27
N PHE A 53 0.67 5.04 14.40
CA PHE A 53 1.29 3.73 14.51
C PHE A 53 0.94 3.12 15.88
N SER A 54 0.11 2.08 15.88
CA SER A 54 -0.10 1.26 17.07
C SER A 54 1.11 0.35 17.29
N LYS A 55 1.49 0.16 18.55
CA LYS A 55 2.61 -0.71 18.91
C LYS A 55 2.22 -2.17 18.63
N PRO A 56 3.02 -2.95 17.89
CA PRO A 56 2.73 -4.35 17.68
C PRO A 56 2.74 -5.09 19.03
N SER A 57 1.67 -5.82 19.32
CA SER A 57 1.59 -6.71 20.48
C SER A 57 2.38 -7.98 20.17
N MET A 58 3.63 -8.06 20.64
CA MET A 58 4.36 -9.32 20.60
C MET A 58 3.72 -10.32 21.57
N PRO A 59 3.38 -11.54 21.12
CA PRO A 59 3.05 -12.63 22.03
C PRO A 59 4.34 -13.04 22.74
N ARG A 60 4.42 -12.73 24.05
CA ARG A 60 5.49 -13.22 24.92
C ARG A 60 5.36 -14.74 24.99
N SER A 61 6.23 -15.48 24.30
CA SER A 61 6.26 -16.93 24.35
C SER A 61 6.49 -17.36 25.80
N LYS A 62 5.51 -18.06 26.37
CA LYS A 62 5.60 -18.65 27.71
C LYS A 62 6.39 -19.94 27.59
N ILE A 63 7.70 -19.85 27.76
CA ILE A 63 8.50 -21.04 28.08
C ILE A 63 8.16 -21.39 29.53
N ASP A 64 7.50 -22.54 29.72
CA ASP A 64 7.15 -23.04 31.05
C ASP A 64 8.41 -23.61 31.73
N TRP A 65 9.14 -22.72 32.42
CA TRP A 65 10.38 -23.02 33.14
C TRP A 65 10.28 -24.20 34.12
N SER A 66 9.08 -24.57 34.57
CA SER A 66 8.82 -25.78 35.37
C SER A 66 9.27 -27.07 34.68
N TRP A 67 9.02 -27.22 33.37
CA TRP A 67 9.43 -28.44 32.63
C TRP A 67 10.95 -28.48 32.42
N VAL A 68 11.58 -27.32 32.24
CA VAL A 68 13.03 -27.20 32.12
C VAL A 68 13.71 -27.63 33.42
N LEU A 69 13.24 -27.11 34.56
CA LEU A 69 13.77 -27.47 35.88
C LEU A 69 13.55 -28.95 36.21
N LEU A 70 12.36 -29.50 35.89
CA LEU A 70 12.08 -30.92 36.08
C LEU A 70 13.03 -31.80 35.27
N GLY A 71 13.27 -31.45 34.00
CA GLY A 71 14.19 -32.18 33.13
C GLY A 71 15.63 -32.18 33.65
N VAL A 72 16.13 -31.01 34.09
CA VAL A 72 17.48 -30.89 34.67
C VAL A 72 17.62 -31.72 35.95
N ALA A 73 16.61 -31.69 36.83
CA ALA A 73 16.62 -32.46 38.07
C ALA A 73 16.61 -33.98 37.81
N LEU A 74 15.77 -34.45 36.88
CA LEU A 74 15.72 -35.87 36.48
C LEU A 74 17.04 -36.33 35.86
N PHE A 75 17.63 -35.50 34.99
CA PHE A 75 18.91 -35.82 34.36
C PHE A 75 20.05 -35.92 35.39
N ALA A 76 20.11 -34.98 36.34
CA ALA A 76 21.10 -35.01 37.42
C ALA A 76 20.93 -36.25 38.33
N LEU A 77 19.68 -36.61 38.66
CA LEU A 77 19.38 -37.82 39.44
C LEU A 77 19.79 -39.10 38.69
N LEU A 78 19.54 -39.16 37.38
CA LEU A 78 19.93 -40.29 36.54
C LEU A 78 21.45 -40.44 36.49
N LEU A 79 22.19 -39.33 36.29
CA LEU A 79 23.65 -39.34 36.35
C LEU A 79 24.15 -39.80 37.72
N PHE A 80 23.54 -39.34 38.80
CA PHE A 80 23.91 -39.78 40.15
C PHE A 80 23.69 -41.30 40.35
N LEU A 81 22.58 -41.86 39.84
CA LEU A 81 22.32 -43.30 39.90
C LEU A 81 23.27 -44.15 39.04
N ILE A 82 23.80 -43.61 37.95
CA ILE A 82 24.74 -44.33 37.07
C ILE A 82 26.18 -44.24 37.58
N TYR A 83 26.58 -43.07 38.07
CA TYR A 83 27.99 -42.75 38.35
C TYR A 83 28.34 -42.66 39.84
N GLY A 84 27.36 -42.74 40.74
CA GLY A 84 27.54 -42.80 42.20
C GLY A 84 27.36 -44.20 42.73
#